data_AF-A0A9E0H9E7-F1
#
_entry.id   AF-A0A9E0H9E7-F1
#
_cell.length_a   1.000
_cell.length_b   1.000
_cell.length_c   1.000
_cell.angle_alpha   90.00
_cell.angle_beta   90.00
_cell.angle_gamma   90.00
#
_symmetry.space_group_name_H-M   'P 1'
#
loop_
_entity.id
_entity.type
_entity.pdbx_description
1 polymer ?
#
loop_
_entity_poly.entity_id
_entity_poly.type
_entity_poly.pdbx_seq_one_letter_code
_entity_poly.pdbx_strand_id
1 'polypeptide(L)'
;MRRRAARIVISLDVVVHHDGAVLHAASQDLTPFGLFLRLDPPLPVGAEVELAIAPGGRPARGRARVVHALGAADATALGRRPGNGLVVLPEADGGLAAALLAIVEASPQVAAPRDELVALVADGSTRLLERMSTALDAAGFRVMTAASGVEALAAVGRARPDVIVAARDLPVLDGLALLDELGRSPELASVPVMIIAEHATDLARLEAFQRGAQDYVPKPFTALEIILRARRLARLAQRDPERVLLRGAVTAVGLPALLTMMELERKTGVLTMTRDELVAWLSFVDGRLVRVRTSDHRGDSRAALLRVLDWERGHFELVAGGADIEPDLTESVTHLLLEHARVRDERGRRSPEA
;
A
#
# COMPACT_ATOMS: atom_id res chain seq x y z
N MET A 1 -6.49 11.96 -4.98
CA MET A 1 -6.73 11.62 -3.55
C MET A 1 -5.38 11.34 -2.88
N ARG A 2 -4.80 12.30 -2.13
CA ARG A 2 -3.44 12.19 -1.55
C ARG A 2 -3.46 11.20 -0.37
N ARG A 3 -2.71 10.08 -0.45
CA ARG A 3 -2.58 9.11 0.66
C ARG A 3 -1.92 9.81 1.87
N ARG A 4 -2.53 9.70 3.05
CA ARG A 4 -1.96 10.21 4.32
C ARG A 4 -0.64 9.49 4.62
N ALA A 5 0.40 10.26 4.94
CA ALA A 5 1.69 9.72 5.40
C ALA A 5 1.50 8.83 6.63
N ALA A 6 2.38 7.84 6.81
CA ALA A 6 2.39 7.00 8.01
C ALA A 6 2.53 7.88 9.26
N ARG A 7 1.53 7.82 10.12
CA ARG A 7 1.44 8.59 11.37
C ARG A 7 1.68 7.65 12.53
N ILE A 8 2.69 7.93 13.34
CA ILE A 8 2.98 7.18 14.57
C ILE A 8 2.53 8.00 15.77
N VAL A 9 2.01 7.32 16.79
CA VAL A 9 1.60 7.96 18.04
C VAL A 9 2.79 7.88 19.00
N ILE A 10 3.30 9.05 19.38
CA ILE A 10 4.51 9.18 20.19
C ILE A 10 4.51 10.51 20.93
N SER A 11 5.04 10.49 22.15
CA SER A 11 5.30 11.67 22.98
C SER A 11 6.78 12.03 22.89
N LEU A 12 7.13 12.83 21.88
CA LEU A 12 8.48 13.39 21.70
C LEU A 12 8.52 14.79 22.32
N ASP A 13 9.53 15.07 23.13
CA ASP A 13 9.77 16.42 23.64
C ASP A 13 10.28 17.32 22.52
N VAL A 14 9.63 18.48 22.37
CA VAL A 14 9.89 19.46 21.32
C VAL A 14 10.00 20.84 21.95
N VAL A 15 11.12 21.51 21.69
CA VAL A 15 11.30 22.93 22.00
C VAL A 15 10.85 23.73 20.77
N VAL A 16 9.99 24.72 20.99
CA VAL A 16 9.41 25.57 19.96
C VAL A 16 9.88 27.00 20.20
N HIS A 17 10.52 27.60 19.21
CA HIS A 17 10.89 29.01 19.21
C HIS A 17 9.92 29.79 18.31
N HIS A 18 9.25 30.79 18.90
CA HIS A 18 8.28 31.63 18.20
C HIS A 18 8.28 33.04 18.81
N ASP A 19 8.43 34.08 17.98
CA ASP A 19 8.40 35.49 18.37
C ASP A 19 9.30 35.84 19.58
N GLY A 20 10.49 35.24 19.64
CA GLY A 20 11.45 35.43 20.73
C GLY A 20 11.14 34.66 22.02
N ALA A 21 9.99 34.00 22.11
CA ALA A 21 9.64 33.10 23.20
C ALA A 21 10.13 31.67 22.92
N VAL A 22 10.43 30.95 24.02
CA VAL A 22 10.78 29.53 24.00
C VAL A 22 9.69 28.76 24.73
N LEU A 23 9.05 27.83 24.02
CA LEU A 23 7.98 26.98 24.54
C LEU A 23 8.45 25.53 24.56
N HIS A 24 8.05 24.79 25.59
CA HIS A 24 8.28 23.36 25.69
C HIS A 24 6.97 22.62 25.48
N ALA A 25 6.95 21.74 24.48
CA ALA A 25 5.77 20.98 24.10
C ALA A 25 6.13 19.50 23.96
N ALA A 26 5.11 18.65 24.01
CA ALA A 26 5.26 17.25 23.66
C ALA A 26 4.40 16.94 22.43
N SER A 27 4.94 16.17 21.49
CA SER A 27 4.14 15.67 20.39
C SER A 27 3.03 14.74 20.89
N GLN A 28 1.99 14.60 20.09
CA GLN A 28 0.96 13.58 20.23
C GLN A 28 1.13 12.51 19.14
N ASP A 29 1.35 12.98 17.92
CA ASP A 29 1.62 12.14 16.76
C ASP A 29 2.66 12.83 15.87
N LEU A 30 3.38 12.03 15.09
CA LEU A 30 4.32 12.53 14.11
C LEU A 30 4.26 11.73 12.81
N THR A 31 4.68 12.40 11.74
CA THR A 31 4.92 11.89 10.40
C THR A 31 6.29 12.41 9.96
N PRO A 32 6.87 11.92 8.85
CA PRO A 32 8.14 12.47 8.34
C PRO A 32 8.09 13.96 7.96
N PHE A 33 6.88 14.52 7.76
CA PHE A 33 6.69 15.87 7.23
C PHE A 33 5.97 16.82 8.19
N GLY A 34 5.67 16.37 9.40
CA GLY A 34 4.84 17.15 10.32
C GLY A 34 4.47 16.39 11.57
N LEU A 35 4.02 17.14 12.57
CA LEU A 35 3.75 16.67 13.91
C LEU A 35 2.59 17.45 14.52
N PHE A 36 1.91 16.82 15.46
CA PHE A 36 0.93 17.51 16.31
C PHE A 36 1.56 17.77 17.68
N LEU A 37 1.67 19.04 18.07
CA LEU A 37 2.20 19.47 19.37
C LEU A 37 1.07 19.81 20.33
N ARG A 38 1.17 19.33 21.57
CA ARG A 38 0.28 19.75 22.66
C ARG A 38 0.73 21.10 23.18
N LEU A 39 -0.09 22.12 22.95
CA LEU A 39 0.13 23.51 23.33
C LEU A 39 -1.20 24.13 23.74
N ASP A 40 -1.21 24.83 24.86
CA ASP A 40 -2.36 25.57 25.36
C ASP A 40 -1.88 26.90 25.98
N PRO A 41 -2.18 28.06 25.38
CA PRO A 41 -2.98 28.22 24.15
C PRO A 41 -2.23 27.74 22.89
N PRO A 42 -2.94 27.31 21.84
CA PRO A 42 -2.32 26.98 20.57
C PRO A 42 -1.80 28.24 19.86
N LEU A 43 -0.71 28.09 19.10
CA LEU A 43 -0.16 29.13 18.24
C LEU A 43 -1.10 29.45 17.05
N PRO A 44 -1.08 30.67 16.50
CA PRO A 44 -1.94 31.04 15.39
C PRO A 44 -1.61 30.27 14.10
N VAL A 45 -2.64 29.91 13.34
CA VAL A 45 -2.46 29.26 12.03
C VAL A 45 -1.70 30.19 11.09
N GLY A 46 -0.73 29.63 10.37
CA GLY A 46 0.17 30.39 9.48
C GLY A 46 1.46 30.84 10.17
N ALA A 47 1.56 30.79 11.50
CA ALA A 47 2.80 31.09 12.20
C ALA A 47 3.93 30.16 11.76
N GLU A 48 5.09 30.75 11.51
CA GLU A 48 6.33 30.01 11.32
C GLU A 48 7.08 29.93 12.65
N VAL A 49 7.62 28.75 12.92
CA VAL A 49 8.32 28.43 14.15
C VAL A 49 9.60 27.68 13.84
N GLU A 50 10.59 27.80 14.71
CA GLU A 50 11.74 26.91 14.70
C GLU A 50 11.53 25.81 15.75
N LEU A 51 11.66 24.56 15.35
CA LEU A 51 11.51 23.40 16.21
C LEU A 51 12.87 22.82 16.51
N ALA A 52 13.08 22.39 17.75
CA ALA A 52 14.23 21.62 18.16
C ALA A 52 13.79 20.36 18.90
N ILE A 53 14.35 19.22 18.50
CA ILE A 53 14.16 17.91 19.13
C ILE A 53 15.52 17.29 19.46
N ALA A 54 15.55 16.37 20.42
CA ALA A 54 16.77 15.65 20.77
C ALA A 54 16.55 14.12 20.83
N PRO A 55 16.15 13.47 19.73
CA PRO A 55 15.95 12.02 19.71
C PRO A 55 17.24 11.29 20.07
N GLY A 56 17.21 10.49 21.13
CA GLY A 56 18.38 9.76 21.62
C GLY A 56 19.55 10.67 22.03
N GLY A 57 19.27 11.93 22.40
CA GLY A 57 20.28 12.92 22.79
C GLY A 57 20.97 13.64 21.63
N ARG A 58 20.64 13.34 20.37
CA ARG A 58 21.18 14.05 19.20
C ARG A 58 20.27 15.22 18.83
N PRO A 59 20.73 16.48 18.92
CA PRO A 59 19.89 17.63 18.60
C PRO A 59 19.63 17.72 17.10
N ALA A 60 18.37 17.96 16.73
CA ALA A 60 17.95 18.28 15.38
C ALA A 60 17.03 19.49 15.41
N ARG A 61 17.22 20.40 14.45
CA ARG A 61 16.45 21.65 14.33
C ARG A 61 15.92 21.83 12.92
N GLY A 62 14.83 22.57 12.80
CA GLY A 62 14.28 22.97 11.51
C GLY A 62 13.01 23.79 11.65
N ARG A 63 12.67 24.50 10.59
CA ARG A 63 11.48 25.35 10.52
C ARG A 63 10.23 24.56 10.24
N ALA A 64 9.13 25.00 10.83
CA ALA A 64 7.81 24.45 10.59
C ALA A 64 6.77 25.57 10.50
N ARG A 65 5.65 25.28 9.85
CA ARG A 65 4.49 26.18 9.79
C ARG A 65 3.30 25.54 10.47
N VAL A 66 2.60 26.32 11.29
CA VAL A 66 1.32 25.92 11.88
C VAL A 66 0.28 25.86 10.76
N VAL A 67 -0.23 24.68 10.47
CA VAL A 67 -1.29 24.46 9.45
C VAL A 67 -2.66 24.27 10.07
N HIS A 68 -2.71 23.96 11.36
CA HIS A 68 -3.94 23.76 12.12
C HIS A 68 -3.72 24.13 13.59
N ALA A 69 -4.72 24.74 14.22
CA ALA A 69 -4.77 25.03 15.65
C ALA A 69 -6.07 24.45 16.21
N LEU A 70 -5.98 23.75 17.32
CA LEU A 70 -7.11 23.15 18.02
C LEU A 70 -7.20 23.78 19.42
N GLY A 71 -8.21 24.61 19.63
CA GLY A 71 -8.46 25.30 20.91
C GLY A 71 -9.11 24.41 21.97
N ALA A 72 -9.18 24.88 23.21
CA ALA A 72 -9.69 24.14 24.36
C ALA A 72 -11.13 23.64 24.22
N ALA A 73 -12.03 24.46 23.68
CA ALA A 73 -13.43 24.09 23.48
C ALA A 73 -13.58 22.95 22.46
N ASP A 74 -12.95 23.09 21.29
CA ASP A 74 -13.00 22.09 20.22
C ASP A 74 -12.27 20.80 20.59
N ALA A 75 -11.14 20.91 21.31
CA ALA A 75 -10.39 19.77 21.81
C ALA A 75 -11.26 18.92 22.75
N THR A 76 -11.99 19.57 23.66
CA THR A 76 -12.89 18.90 24.62
C THR A 76 -14.01 18.16 23.90
N ALA A 77 -14.64 18.77 22.89
CA ALA A 77 -15.70 18.15 22.09
C ALA A 77 -15.21 16.91 21.31
N LEU A 78 -13.93 16.87 20.94
CA LEU A 78 -13.30 15.77 20.21
C LEU A 78 -12.59 14.74 21.11
N GLY A 79 -12.63 14.92 22.44
CA GLY A 79 -11.89 14.08 23.38
C GLY A 79 -10.36 14.16 23.21
N ARG A 80 -9.86 15.31 22.73
CA ARG A 80 -8.43 15.56 22.46
C ARG A 80 -7.88 16.63 23.41
N ARG A 81 -6.54 16.78 23.42
CA ARG A 81 -5.88 17.92 24.07
C ARG A 81 -5.68 19.06 23.06
N PRO A 82 -5.71 20.33 23.52
CA PRO A 82 -5.43 21.48 22.67
C PRO A 82 -4.02 21.40 22.08
N GLY A 83 -3.83 22.04 20.92
CA GLY A 83 -2.52 22.02 20.29
C GLY A 83 -2.50 22.49 18.85
N ASN A 84 -1.35 22.28 18.22
CA ASN A 84 -1.06 22.71 16.86
C ASN A 84 -0.66 21.53 15.98
N GLY A 85 -1.22 21.47 14.77
CA GLY A 85 -0.68 20.67 13.68
C GLY A 85 0.33 21.49 12.90
N LEU A 86 1.56 20.98 12.78
CA LEU A 86 2.65 21.65 12.08
C LEU A 86 3.14 20.82 10.90
N VAL A 87 3.53 21.49 9.83
CA VAL A 87 4.24 20.92 8.69
C VAL A 87 5.66 21.44 8.69
N VAL A 88 6.63 20.52 8.59
CA VAL A 88 8.06 20.86 8.50
C VAL A 88 8.33 21.45 7.12
N LEU A 89 9.00 22.60 7.09
CA LEU A 89 9.37 23.27 5.85
C LEU A 89 10.63 22.62 5.26
N PRO A 90 10.78 22.59 3.92
CA PRO A 90 11.98 22.04 3.28
C PRO A 90 13.23 22.83 3.66
N GLU A 91 14.31 22.14 4.03
CA GLU A 91 15.62 22.72 4.34
C GLU A 91 16.72 21.97 3.59
N ALA A 92 17.79 22.67 3.19
CA ALA A 92 18.86 22.12 2.37
C ALA A 92 19.60 20.93 3.04
N ASP A 93 19.72 20.96 4.37
CA ASP A 93 20.49 19.97 5.13
C ASP A 93 19.60 18.88 5.75
N GLY A 94 18.27 18.97 5.56
CA GLY A 94 17.31 17.93 5.98
C GLY A 94 17.23 17.64 7.48
N GLY A 95 17.86 18.45 8.35
CA GLY A 95 18.11 18.13 9.76
C GLY A 95 16.91 17.60 10.55
N LEU A 96 15.85 18.41 10.72
CA LEU A 96 14.65 18.00 11.45
C LEU A 96 13.84 16.91 10.75
N ALA A 97 13.66 17.04 9.44
CA ALA A 97 12.87 16.08 8.65
C ALA A 97 13.50 14.68 8.66
N ALA A 98 14.83 14.60 8.52
CA ALA A 98 15.59 13.36 8.62
C ALA A 98 15.54 12.76 10.03
N ALA A 99 15.63 13.60 11.07
CA ALA A 99 15.52 13.14 12.45
C ALA A 99 14.12 12.59 12.77
N LEU A 100 13.06 13.28 12.35
CA LEU A 100 11.68 12.79 12.49
C LEU A 100 11.47 11.49 11.71
N LEU A 101 12.02 11.39 10.50
CA LEU A 101 11.97 10.17 9.72
C LEU A 101 12.66 9.01 10.43
N ALA A 102 13.85 9.20 10.98
CA ALA A 102 14.56 8.18 11.74
C ALA A 102 13.75 7.67 12.95
N ILE A 103 13.03 8.57 13.65
CA ILE A 103 12.11 8.20 14.75
C ILE A 103 10.95 7.36 14.23
N VAL A 104 10.34 7.73 13.09
CA VAL A 104 9.28 6.92 12.46
C VAL A 104 9.78 5.52 12.14
N GLU A 105 10.97 5.43 11.55
CA GLU A 105 11.57 4.17 11.09
C GLU A 105 12.00 3.25 12.23
N ALA A 106 12.50 3.82 13.33
CA ALA A 106 12.92 3.09 14.52
C ALA A 106 11.76 2.67 15.44
N SER A 107 10.53 3.14 15.19
CA SER A 107 9.38 2.82 16.04
C SER A 107 9.00 1.34 15.91
N PRO A 108 8.82 0.59 17.01
CA PRO A 108 8.29 -0.77 16.98
C PRO A 108 6.80 -0.82 16.56
N GLN A 109 6.09 0.33 16.55
CA GLN A 109 4.78 0.42 15.88
C GLN A 109 4.91 0.32 14.34
N VAL A 110 6.15 0.44 13.85
CA VAL A 110 6.58 0.41 12.45
C VAL A 110 7.51 -0.79 12.17
N ALA A 111 8.02 -1.52 13.17
CA ALA A 111 8.90 -2.71 13.06
C ALA A 111 8.35 -3.88 13.92
N ALA A 112 8.06 -5.11 13.46
CA ALA A 112 8.92 -6.10 12.78
C ALA A 112 8.08 -7.36 12.34
N PRO A 113 8.62 -8.47 11.73
CA PRO A 113 9.97 -8.71 11.17
C PRO A 113 10.03 -9.30 9.72
N ARG A 114 11.10 -8.99 8.99
CA ARG A 114 12.02 -9.95 8.33
C ARG A 114 13.42 -9.33 8.38
N ASP A 115 14.40 -10.12 8.79
CA ASP A 115 15.81 -9.73 8.80
C ASP A 115 16.26 -9.46 7.36
N GLU A 116 16.52 -8.19 7.04
CA GLU A 116 17.01 -7.66 5.77
C GLU A 116 16.03 -7.72 4.56
N LEU A 117 15.47 -6.56 4.18
CA LEU A 117 14.65 -6.41 2.97
C LEU A 117 15.51 -6.55 1.71
N VAL A 118 15.04 -7.24 0.68
CA VAL A 118 15.76 -7.43 -0.58
C VAL A 118 15.18 -6.49 -1.64
N ALA A 119 16.00 -5.63 -2.23
CA ALA A 119 15.58 -4.76 -3.34
C ALA A 119 16.32 -5.14 -4.62
N LEU A 120 15.60 -5.20 -5.74
CA LEU A 120 16.20 -5.25 -7.07
C LEU A 120 16.11 -3.87 -7.72
N VAL A 121 17.24 -3.33 -8.18
CA VAL A 121 17.31 -2.10 -8.97
C VAL A 121 17.71 -2.45 -10.40
N ALA A 122 16.87 -2.09 -11.37
CA ALA A 122 17.12 -2.30 -12.79
C ALA A 122 17.17 -0.96 -13.54
N ASP A 123 18.31 -0.62 -14.13
CA ASP A 123 18.48 0.58 -14.97
C ASP A 123 19.69 0.39 -15.90
N GLY A 124 19.63 0.92 -17.12
CA GLY A 124 20.76 0.84 -18.07
C GLY A 124 21.97 1.70 -17.67
N SER A 125 21.82 2.62 -16.72
CA SER A 125 22.89 3.49 -16.20
C SER A 125 23.61 2.85 -15.02
N THR A 126 24.84 2.39 -15.24
CA THR A 126 25.71 1.85 -14.16
C THR A 126 25.91 2.85 -13.02
N ARG A 127 26.03 4.14 -13.32
CA ARG A 127 26.12 5.21 -12.32
C ARG A 127 24.87 5.30 -11.44
N LEU A 128 23.68 5.08 -11.99
CA LEU A 128 22.45 5.06 -11.21
C LEU A 128 22.42 3.81 -10.32
N LEU A 129 22.77 2.65 -10.87
CA LEU A 129 22.82 1.39 -10.12
C LEU A 129 23.76 1.50 -8.91
N GLU A 130 24.97 2.01 -9.08
CA GLU A 130 25.94 2.22 -7.99
C GLU A 130 25.40 3.17 -6.91
N ARG A 131 24.84 4.32 -7.33
CA ARG A 131 24.27 5.31 -6.42
C ARG A 131 23.11 4.75 -5.61
N MET A 132 22.20 4.04 -6.28
CA MET A 132 21.02 3.46 -5.64
C MET A 132 21.38 2.26 -4.77
N SER A 133 22.34 1.44 -5.19
CA SER A 133 22.86 0.33 -4.39
C SER A 133 23.45 0.84 -3.08
N THR A 134 24.34 1.83 -3.14
CA THR A 134 24.94 2.45 -1.94
C THR A 134 23.87 3.02 -1.00
N ALA A 135 22.87 3.72 -1.56
CA ALA A 135 21.85 4.38 -0.75
C ALA A 135 20.84 3.41 -0.11
N LEU A 136 20.42 2.38 -0.84
CA LEU A 136 19.51 1.35 -0.33
C LEU A 136 20.20 0.42 0.67
N ASP A 137 21.46 0.07 0.43
CA ASP A 137 22.30 -0.71 1.36
C ASP A 137 22.48 0.02 2.70
N ALA A 138 22.82 1.31 2.67
CA ALA A 138 22.87 2.17 3.85
C ALA A 138 21.50 2.28 4.58
N ALA A 139 20.40 2.02 3.87
CA ALA A 139 19.04 1.96 4.41
C ALA A 139 18.62 0.55 4.86
N GLY A 140 19.55 -0.41 4.94
CA GLY A 140 19.28 -1.77 5.45
C GLY A 140 18.57 -2.67 4.45
N PHE A 141 18.72 -2.43 3.15
CA PHE A 141 18.31 -3.37 2.11
C PHE A 141 19.50 -4.19 1.62
N ARG A 142 19.30 -5.49 1.40
CA ARG A 142 20.17 -6.27 0.53
C ARG A 142 19.85 -5.93 -0.93
N VAL A 143 20.80 -5.34 -1.65
CA VAL A 143 20.55 -4.84 -3.01
C VAL A 143 21.04 -5.82 -4.07
N MET A 144 20.18 -6.10 -5.03
CA MET A 144 20.50 -6.74 -6.31
C MET A 144 20.41 -5.69 -7.41
N THR A 145 21.27 -5.78 -8.42
CA THR A 145 21.26 -4.85 -9.56
C THR A 145 21.15 -5.59 -10.88
N ALA A 146 20.50 -4.98 -11.85
CA ALA A 146 20.41 -5.47 -13.23
C ALA A 146 20.58 -4.31 -14.22
N ALA A 147 21.37 -4.51 -15.27
CA ALA A 147 21.59 -3.50 -16.31
C ALA A 147 20.60 -3.62 -17.48
N SER A 148 19.77 -4.68 -17.51
CA SER A 148 18.77 -4.94 -18.54
C SER A 148 17.52 -5.60 -17.96
N GLY A 149 16.40 -5.57 -18.67
CA GLY A 149 15.18 -6.25 -18.21
C GLY A 149 15.32 -7.78 -18.19
N VAL A 150 16.14 -8.35 -19.06
CA VAL A 150 16.44 -9.80 -19.06
C VAL A 150 17.26 -10.18 -17.82
N GLU A 151 18.27 -9.38 -17.46
CA GLU A 151 19.01 -9.57 -16.22
C GLU A 151 18.10 -9.41 -15.00
N ALA A 152 17.18 -8.44 -15.03
CA ALA A 152 16.22 -8.23 -13.95
C ALA A 152 15.32 -9.46 -13.77
N LEU A 153 14.75 -9.99 -14.86
CA LEU A 153 13.91 -11.18 -14.83
C LEU A 153 14.69 -12.41 -14.32
N ALA A 154 15.93 -12.59 -14.78
CA ALA A 154 16.80 -13.66 -14.31
C ALA A 154 17.16 -13.51 -12.82
N ALA A 155 17.40 -12.28 -12.36
CA ALA A 155 17.70 -11.98 -10.96
C ALA A 155 16.50 -12.30 -10.06
N VAL A 156 15.29 -11.90 -10.46
CA VAL A 156 14.03 -12.23 -9.74
C VAL A 156 13.84 -13.74 -9.62
N GLY A 157 14.14 -14.50 -10.68
CA GLY A 157 14.03 -15.97 -10.66
C GLY A 157 15.04 -16.66 -9.73
N ARG A 158 16.21 -16.06 -9.50
CA ARG A 158 17.26 -16.61 -8.61
C ARG A 158 17.02 -16.27 -7.14
N ALA A 159 16.57 -15.06 -6.87
CA ALA A 159 16.26 -14.59 -5.52
C ALA A 159 15.07 -13.65 -5.61
N ARG A 160 13.95 -14.02 -4.97
CA ARG A 160 12.75 -13.18 -4.97
C ARG A 160 13.00 -11.91 -4.15
N PRO A 161 13.01 -10.72 -4.77
CA PRO A 161 13.14 -9.49 -4.02
C PRO A 161 11.82 -9.12 -3.36
N ASP A 162 11.88 -8.33 -2.30
CA ASP A 162 10.70 -7.76 -1.65
C ASP A 162 10.15 -6.54 -2.41
N VAL A 163 10.97 -5.94 -3.28
CA VAL A 163 10.57 -4.82 -4.15
C VAL A 163 11.49 -4.72 -5.36
N ILE A 164 10.92 -4.34 -6.50
CA ILE A 164 11.65 -4.04 -7.74
C ILE A 164 11.53 -2.55 -8.05
N VAL A 165 12.65 -1.90 -8.33
CA VAL A 165 12.75 -0.54 -8.86
C VAL A 165 13.30 -0.66 -10.27
N ALA A 166 12.46 -0.51 -11.28
CA ALA A 166 12.84 -0.73 -12.68
C ALA A 166 12.69 0.53 -13.52
N ALA A 167 13.69 0.83 -14.34
CA ALA A 167 13.58 1.85 -15.36
C ALA A 167 12.53 1.46 -16.39
N ARG A 168 11.75 2.44 -16.88
CA ARG A 168 10.86 2.24 -18.02
C ARG A 168 11.67 1.81 -19.24
N ASP A 169 12.73 2.54 -19.54
CA ASP A 169 13.55 2.33 -20.74
C ASP A 169 14.76 1.44 -20.41
N LEU A 170 14.49 0.14 -20.22
CA LEU A 170 15.54 -0.86 -20.02
C LEU A 170 16.03 -1.46 -21.35
N PRO A 171 17.32 -1.76 -21.47
CA PRO A 171 17.84 -2.51 -22.62
C PRO A 171 17.25 -3.92 -22.70
N VAL A 172 17.10 -4.42 -23.94
CA VAL A 172 16.68 -5.79 -24.32
C VAL A 172 15.21 -6.11 -24.01
N LEU A 173 14.79 -5.88 -22.77
CA LEU A 173 13.41 -6.00 -22.31
C LEU A 173 13.09 -4.71 -21.54
N ASP A 174 12.12 -3.95 -22.01
CA ASP A 174 11.73 -2.69 -21.35
C ASP A 174 11.00 -2.95 -20.02
N GLY A 175 10.89 -1.92 -19.18
CA GLY A 175 10.30 -2.05 -17.84
C GLY A 175 8.80 -2.36 -17.83
N LEU A 176 8.06 -2.05 -18.90
CA LEU A 176 6.65 -2.40 -19.03
C LEU A 176 6.49 -3.86 -19.47
N ALA A 177 7.32 -4.33 -20.40
CA ALA A 177 7.38 -5.72 -20.79
C ALA A 177 7.86 -6.61 -19.62
N LEU A 178 8.77 -6.11 -18.78
CA LEU A 178 9.15 -6.77 -17.53
C LEU A 178 7.95 -6.98 -16.59
N LEU A 179 7.04 -5.99 -16.46
CA LEU A 179 5.81 -6.14 -15.68
C LEU A 179 4.93 -7.26 -16.24
N ASP A 180 4.76 -7.32 -17.57
CA ASP A 180 3.97 -8.36 -18.22
C ASP A 180 4.56 -9.76 -17.93
N GLU A 181 5.89 -9.93 -18.04
CA GLU A 181 6.55 -11.20 -17.76
C GLU A 181 6.41 -11.63 -16.29
N LEU A 182 6.57 -10.69 -15.35
CA LEU A 182 6.36 -10.95 -13.93
C LEU A 182 4.90 -11.34 -13.65
N GLY A 183 3.94 -10.69 -14.30
CA GLY A 183 2.51 -10.97 -14.18
C GLY A 183 2.09 -12.35 -14.70
N ARG A 184 2.84 -12.93 -15.64
CA ARG A 184 2.57 -14.29 -16.16
C ARG A 184 2.91 -15.39 -15.16
N SER A 185 3.73 -15.10 -14.15
CA SER A 185 4.06 -16.04 -13.08
C SER A 185 3.33 -15.68 -11.79
N PRO A 186 2.39 -16.51 -11.29
CA PRO A 186 1.68 -16.26 -10.04
C PRO A 186 2.60 -16.06 -8.83
N GLU A 187 3.78 -16.64 -8.89
CA GLU A 187 4.83 -16.56 -7.88
C GLU A 187 5.57 -15.22 -7.86
N LEU A 188 5.66 -14.56 -9.02
CA LEU A 188 6.41 -13.30 -9.19
C LEU A 188 5.48 -12.10 -9.26
N ALA A 189 4.22 -12.30 -9.64
CA ALA A 189 3.18 -11.27 -9.70
C ALA A 189 2.92 -10.58 -8.34
N SER A 190 3.27 -11.23 -7.22
CA SER A 190 3.15 -10.65 -5.88
C SER A 190 4.28 -9.68 -5.51
N VAL A 191 5.36 -9.63 -6.29
CA VAL A 191 6.50 -8.75 -6.02
C VAL A 191 6.14 -7.34 -6.49
N PRO A 192 6.13 -6.33 -5.61
CA PRO A 192 5.76 -4.98 -6.00
C PRO A 192 6.83 -4.34 -6.86
N VAL A 193 6.41 -3.71 -7.95
CA VAL A 193 7.25 -3.03 -8.92
C VAL A 193 6.96 -1.53 -8.93
N MET A 194 8.02 -0.74 -8.82
CA MET A 194 8.02 0.70 -9.03
C MET A 194 8.75 1.01 -10.33
N ILE A 195 8.09 1.77 -11.21
CA ILE A 195 8.69 2.24 -12.45
C ILE A 195 9.36 3.59 -12.23
N ILE A 196 10.61 3.74 -12.67
CA ILE A 196 11.31 5.01 -12.78
C ILE A 196 11.44 5.42 -14.25
N ALA A 197 11.16 6.67 -14.60
CA ALA A 197 11.11 7.08 -16.02
C ALA A 197 11.53 8.52 -16.24
N GLU A 198 12.10 8.85 -17.40
CA GLU A 198 12.40 10.24 -17.79
C GLU A 198 11.12 11.06 -18.02
N HIS A 199 10.02 10.41 -18.42
CA HIS A 199 8.77 11.09 -18.73
C HIS A 199 7.78 11.09 -17.57
N ALA A 200 7.16 12.24 -17.29
CA ALA A 200 6.21 12.43 -16.20
C ALA A 200 4.73 12.55 -16.64
N THR A 201 4.37 12.23 -17.88
CA THR A 201 2.95 12.36 -18.31
C THR A 201 2.02 11.41 -17.60
N ASP A 202 0.77 11.87 -17.45
CA ASP A 202 -0.30 11.07 -16.85
C ASP A 202 -0.64 9.85 -17.70
N LEU A 203 -0.51 9.92 -19.02
CA LEU A 203 -0.70 8.76 -19.91
C LEU A 203 0.35 7.68 -19.66
N ALA A 204 1.63 8.06 -19.59
CA ALA A 204 2.72 7.13 -19.30
C ALA A 204 2.59 6.46 -17.92
N ARG A 205 2.14 7.24 -16.93
CA ARG A 205 1.86 6.75 -15.58
C ARG A 205 0.66 5.79 -15.57
N LEU A 206 -0.41 6.12 -16.27
CA LEU A 206 -1.63 5.30 -16.34
C LEU A 206 -1.33 3.94 -16.99
N GLU A 207 -0.56 3.94 -18.08
CA GLU A 207 -0.11 2.73 -18.77
C GLU A 207 0.68 1.80 -17.83
N ALA A 208 1.64 2.34 -17.08
CA ALA A 208 2.42 1.55 -16.13
C ALA A 208 1.55 0.91 -15.04
N PHE A 209 0.57 1.66 -14.52
CA PHE A 209 -0.37 1.13 -13.52
C PHE A 209 -1.32 0.07 -14.08
N GLN A 210 -1.77 0.21 -15.32
CA GLN A 210 -2.60 -0.80 -15.99
C GLN A 210 -1.85 -2.12 -16.17
N ARG A 211 -0.54 -2.08 -16.36
CA ARG A 211 0.33 -3.26 -16.44
C ARG A 211 0.79 -3.79 -15.06
N GLY A 212 0.27 -3.23 -13.97
CA GLY A 212 0.49 -3.76 -12.63
C GLY A 212 1.61 -3.10 -11.83
N ALA A 213 2.20 -1.99 -12.28
CA ALA A 213 3.10 -1.21 -11.43
C ALA A 213 2.35 -0.66 -10.20
N GLN A 214 2.96 -0.73 -9.03
CA GLN A 214 2.40 -0.21 -7.78
C GLN A 214 2.80 1.25 -7.51
N ASP A 215 3.84 1.73 -8.19
CA ASP A 215 4.27 3.13 -8.11
C ASP A 215 5.00 3.57 -9.40
N TYR A 216 5.02 4.88 -9.65
CA TYR A 216 5.67 5.50 -10.81
C TYR A 216 6.35 6.80 -10.40
N VAL A 217 7.66 6.89 -10.60
CA VAL A 217 8.50 8.02 -10.16
C VAL A 217 9.22 8.64 -11.37
N PRO A 218 8.93 9.90 -11.72
CA PRO A 218 9.67 10.58 -12.77
C PRO A 218 11.09 10.91 -12.31
N LYS A 219 12.05 10.88 -13.23
CA LYS A 219 13.39 11.44 -13.06
C LYS A 219 13.31 12.97 -13.30
N PRO A 220 14.06 13.79 -12.54
CA PRO A 220 14.98 13.41 -11.46
C PRO A 220 14.26 13.09 -10.14
N PHE A 221 14.83 12.17 -9.36
CA PHE A 221 14.37 11.81 -8.02
C PHE A 221 15.51 11.81 -7.02
N THR A 222 15.18 11.87 -5.73
CA THR A 222 16.17 11.69 -4.65
C THR A 222 16.29 10.22 -4.26
N ALA A 223 17.47 9.80 -3.79
CA ALA A 223 17.64 8.44 -3.28
C ALA A 223 16.68 8.15 -2.10
N LEU A 224 16.47 9.15 -1.23
CA LEU A 224 15.53 9.06 -0.11
C LEU A 224 14.09 8.80 -0.57
N GLU A 225 13.64 9.45 -1.64
CA GLU A 225 12.31 9.21 -2.20
C GLU A 225 12.13 7.74 -2.61
N ILE A 226 13.12 7.16 -3.27
CA ILE A 226 13.10 5.75 -3.67
C ILE A 226 13.14 4.84 -2.44
N ILE A 227 14.00 5.11 -1.46
CA ILE A 227 14.09 4.31 -0.21
C ILE A 227 12.73 4.25 0.51
N LEU A 228 12.07 5.40 0.70
CA LEU A 228 10.79 5.47 1.40
C LEU A 228 9.68 4.72 0.67
N ARG A 229 9.61 4.89 -0.65
CA ARG A 229 8.61 4.22 -1.48
C ARG A 229 8.89 2.72 -1.58
N ALA A 230 10.15 2.33 -1.74
CA ALA A 230 10.58 0.93 -1.80
C ALA A 230 10.27 0.19 -0.50
N ARG A 231 10.60 0.79 0.66
CA ARG A 231 10.30 0.22 1.98
C ARG A 231 8.80 0.09 2.21
N ARG A 232 8.02 1.08 1.78
CA ARG A 232 6.56 1.04 1.85
C ARG A 232 6.00 -0.11 1.01
N LEU A 233 6.46 -0.27 -0.22
CA LEU A 233 6.01 -1.34 -1.12
C LEU A 233 6.40 -2.72 -0.57
N ALA A 234 7.67 -2.90 -0.19
CA ALA A 234 8.18 -4.13 0.40
C ALA A 234 7.37 -4.55 1.64
N ARG A 235 7.07 -3.61 2.54
CA ARG A 235 6.27 -3.90 3.74
C ARG A 235 4.80 -4.18 3.46
N LEU A 236 4.22 -3.57 2.42
CA LEU A 236 2.86 -3.90 2.01
C LEU A 236 2.79 -5.33 1.44
N ALA A 237 3.82 -5.77 0.72
CA ALA A 237 3.93 -7.13 0.20
C ALA A 237 4.28 -8.15 1.30
N GLN A 238 5.17 -7.82 2.23
CA GLN A 238 5.53 -8.67 3.37
C GLN A 238 4.43 -8.81 4.42
N ARG A 239 3.47 -7.87 4.45
CA ARG A 239 2.26 -7.99 5.28
C ARG A 239 1.30 -9.07 4.78
N ASP A 240 1.62 -9.78 3.69
CA ASP A 240 0.69 -10.75 3.09
C ASP A 240 1.28 -12.06 2.50
N PRO A 241 2.16 -12.79 3.21
CA PRO A 241 2.26 -14.24 3.08
C PRO A 241 1.36 -14.99 4.07
N GLU A 242 1.11 -14.39 5.26
CA GLU A 242 0.31 -15.02 6.32
C GLU A 242 -1.20 -14.73 6.24
N ARG A 243 -1.66 -13.82 5.36
CA ARG A 243 -3.10 -13.60 5.15
C ARG A 243 -3.63 -14.36 3.96
N VAL A 244 -2.80 -14.94 3.09
CA VAL A 244 -3.28 -15.89 2.09
C VAL A 244 -3.75 -17.15 2.81
N LEU A 245 -5.06 -17.26 3.06
CA LEU A 245 -5.65 -18.39 3.78
C LEU A 245 -5.71 -19.63 2.89
N LEU A 246 -5.98 -19.44 1.60
CA LEU A 246 -6.19 -20.55 0.66
C LEU A 246 -5.99 -20.09 -0.79
N ARG A 247 -5.35 -20.91 -1.61
CA ARG A 247 -5.25 -20.74 -3.07
C ARG A 247 -5.53 -22.09 -3.75
N GLY A 248 -6.13 -22.06 -4.94
CA GLY A 248 -6.39 -23.30 -5.68
C GLY A 248 -7.13 -23.09 -6.99
N ALA A 249 -7.38 -24.20 -7.69
CA ALA A 249 -8.22 -24.22 -8.88
C ALA A 249 -9.69 -24.30 -8.50
N VAL A 250 -10.56 -23.60 -9.24
CA VAL A 250 -12.01 -23.64 -9.03
C VAL A 250 -12.56 -25.06 -9.22
N THR A 251 -11.94 -25.85 -10.09
CA THR A 251 -12.29 -27.28 -10.31
C THR A 251 -12.05 -28.18 -9.09
N ALA A 252 -11.20 -27.77 -8.14
CA ALA A 252 -10.86 -28.59 -6.98
C ALA A 252 -11.87 -28.43 -5.82
N VAL A 253 -12.38 -27.22 -5.59
CA VAL A 253 -13.23 -26.89 -4.43
C VAL A 253 -14.56 -26.24 -4.83
N GLY A 254 -14.60 -25.48 -5.93
CA GLY A 254 -15.77 -24.74 -6.38
C GLY A 254 -16.09 -23.50 -5.52
N LEU A 255 -16.71 -22.48 -6.12
CA LEU A 255 -17.11 -21.28 -5.38
C LEU A 255 -18.10 -21.58 -4.23
N PRO A 256 -19.17 -22.40 -4.41
CA PRO A 256 -20.11 -22.65 -3.33
C PRO A 256 -19.48 -23.15 -2.03
N ALA A 257 -18.53 -24.09 -2.13
CA ALA A 257 -17.84 -24.62 -0.95
C ALA A 257 -16.95 -23.55 -0.28
N LEU A 258 -16.30 -22.69 -1.06
CA LEU A 258 -15.53 -21.55 -0.52
C LEU A 258 -16.45 -20.56 0.20
N LEU A 259 -17.63 -20.25 -0.35
CA LEU A 259 -18.60 -19.37 0.32
C LEU A 259 -19.07 -19.98 1.66
N THR A 260 -19.41 -21.27 1.66
CA THR A 260 -19.83 -21.99 2.88
C THR A 260 -18.71 -22.05 3.91
N MET A 261 -17.47 -22.28 3.51
CA MET A 261 -16.30 -22.27 4.40
C MET A 261 -16.13 -20.89 5.06
N MET A 262 -16.22 -19.81 4.28
CA MET A 262 -16.12 -18.45 4.80
C MET A 262 -17.21 -18.16 5.85
N GLU A 263 -18.46 -18.57 5.58
CA GLU A 263 -19.60 -18.42 6.49
C GLU A 263 -19.43 -19.24 7.78
N LEU A 264 -19.06 -20.52 7.66
CA LEU A 264 -18.92 -21.43 8.80
C LEU A 264 -17.77 -21.04 9.73
N GLU A 265 -16.62 -20.67 9.16
CA GLU A 265 -15.44 -20.30 9.93
C GLU A 265 -15.40 -18.80 10.31
N ARG A 266 -16.45 -18.05 9.97
CA ARG A 266 -16.59 -16.61 10.27
C ARG A 266 -15.38 -15.78 9.79
N LYS A 267 -14.85 -16.11 8.62
CA LYS A 267 -13.64 -15.45 8.09
C LYS A 267 -13.97 -14.06 7.54
N THR A 268 -13.07 -13.12 7.79
CA THR A 268 -13.06 -11.79 7.16
C THR A 268 -11.94 -11.76 6.13
N GLY A 269 -12.25 -11.36 4.90
CA GLY A 269 -11.29 -11.52 3.80
C GLY A 269 -11.80 -11.07 2.44
N VAL A 270 -10.93 -11.15 1.44
CA VAL A 270 -11.29 -11.01 0.02
C VAL A 270 -10.94 -12.29 -0.71
N LEU A 271 -11.94 -12.90 -1.33
CA LEU A 271 -11.76 -13.99 -2.29
C LEU A 271 -11.68 -13.40 -3.69
N THR A 272 -10.55 -13.55 -4.34
CA THR A 272 -10.36 -13.20 -5.74
C THR A 272 -10.47 -14.46 -6.58
N MET A 273 -11.24 -14.41 -7.67
CA MET A 273 -11.33 -15.49 -8.65
C MET A 273 -10.92 -14.97 -10.03
N THR A 274 -10.26 -15.80 -10.82
CA THR A 274 -9.81 -15.49 -12.17
C THR A 274 -10.23 -16.60 -13.13
N ARG A 275 -10.77 -16.22 -14.28
CA ARG A 275 -11.12 -17.13 -15.38
C ARG A 275 -10.83 -16.42 -16.70
N ASP A 276 -9.84 -16.90 -17.44
CA ASP A 276 -9.33 -16.26 -18.66
C ASP A 276 -8.95 -14.78 -18.37
N GLU A 277 -9.53 -13.81 -19.08
CA GLU A 277 -9.32 -12.37 -18.85
C GLU A 277 -10.26 -11.76 -17.79
N LEU A 278 -11.15 -12.58 -17.20
CA LEU A 278 -12.15 -12.12 -16.23
C LEU A 278 -11.67 -12.31 -14.80
N VAL A 279 -11.89 -11.29 -13.97
CA VAL A 279 -11.55 -11.30 -12.54
C VAL A 279 -12.79 -10.96 -11.73
N ALA A 280 -13.01 -11.69 -10.64
CA ALA A 280 -14.05 -11.42 -9.66
C ALA A 280 -13.45 -11.22 -8.27
N TRP A 281 -14.01 -10.27 -7.52
CA TRP A 281 -13.64 -9.99 -6.13
C TRP A 281 -14.87 -10.11 -5.24
N LEU A 282 -14.81 -10.98 -4.24
CA LEU A 282 -15.85 -11.23 -3.26
C LEU A 282 -15.32 -10.83 -1.88
N SER A 283 -15.97 -9.88 -1.21
CA SER A 283 -15.54 -9.37 0.10
C SER A 283 -16.39 -9.96 1.23
N PHE A 284 -15.73 -10.39 2.30
CA PHE A 284 -16.35 -11.01 3.47
C PHE A 284 -16.03 -10.27 4.75
N VAL A 285 -17.02 -10.14 5.64
CA VAL A 285 -16.87 -9.63 7.00
C VAL A 285 -17.57 -10.59 7.94
N ASP A 286 -16.82 -11.18 8.88
CA ASP A 286 -17.34 -12.10 9.90
C ASP A 286 -18.16 -13.25 9.28
N GLY A 287 -17.65 -13.80 8.17
CA GLY A 287 -18.25 -14.86 7.38
C GLY A 287 -19.38 -14.45 6.43
N ARG A 288 -19.83 -13.19 6.47
CA ARG A 288 -20.90 -12.70 5.58
C ARG A 288 -20.30 -12.14 4.29
N LEU A 289 -20.85 -12.54 3.15
CA LEU A 289 -20.52 -11.94 1.86
C LEU A 289 -21.18 -10.57 1.77
N VAL A 290 -20.38 -9.51 1.78
CA VAL A 290 -20.88 -8.12 1.81
C VAL A 290 -20.87 -7.42 0.45
N ARG A 291 -20.07 -7.92 -0.50
CA ARG A 291 -19.94 -7.31 -1.83
C ARG A 291 -19.33 -8.27 -2.86
N VAL A 292 -19.76 -8.17 -4.11
CA VAL A 292 -19.16 -8.86 -5.26
C VAL A 292 -18.94 -7.90 -6.41
N ARG A 293 -17.78 -7.98 -7.06
CA ARG A 293 -17.43 -7.18 -8.24
C ARG A 293 -16.77 -8.06 -9.29
N THR A 294 -16.98 -7.76 -10.57
CA THR A 294 -16.22 -8.38 -11.67
C THR A 294 -15.54 -7.33 -12.54
N SER A 295 -14.51 -7.71 -13.28
CA SER A 295 -13.75 -6.82 -14.17
C SER A 295 -14.57 -6.31 -15.36
N ASP A 296 -15.56 -7.10 -15.80
CA ASP A 296 -16.39 -6.87 -16.99
C ASP A 296 -17.76 -6.26 -16.70
N HIS A 297 -18.13 -6.10 -15.43
CA HIS A 297 -19.44 -5.58 -15.04
C HIS A 297 -19.33 -4.52 -13.95
N ARG A 298 -19.99 -3.37 -14.19
CA ARG A 298 -20.18 -2.31 -13.20
C ARG A 298 -21.64 -2.31 -12.76
N GLY A 299 -21.92 -2.80 -11.55
CA GLY A 299 -23.28 -2.85 -11.03
C GLY A 299 -23.50 -3.93 -9.96
N ASP A 300 -24.77 -4.20 -9.68
CA ASP A 300 -25.34 -5.06 -8.62
C ASP A 300 -24.49 -6.27 -8.22
N SER A 301 -24.11 -6.31 -6.93
CA SER A 301 -23.35 -7.40 -6.30
C SER A 301 -24.04 -8.76 -6.46
N ARG A 302 -25.39 -8.80 -6.46
CA ARG A 302 -26.14 -10.07 -6.61
C ARG A 302 -26.01 -10.61 -8.02
N ALA A 303 -26.27 -9.79 -9.05
CA ALA A 303 -26.09 -10.19 -10.44
C ALA A 303 -24.65 -10.62 -10.75
N ALA A 304 -23.66 -9.95 -10.15
CA ALA A 304 -22.26 -10.33 -10.26
C ALA A 304 -22.00 -11.72 -9.65
N LEU A 305 -22.51 -11.98 -8.44
CA LEU A 305 -22.36 -13.28 -7.77
C LEU A 305 -22.94 -14.42 -8.61
N LEU A 306 -24.15 -14.28 -9.13
CA LEU A 306 -24.82 -15.33 -9.92
C LEU A 306 -23.99 -15.73 -11.15
N ARG A 307 -23.31 -14.78 -11.81
CA ARG A 307 -22.44 -15.08 -12.95
C ARG A 307 -21.15 -15.78 -12.55
N VAL A 308 -20.56 -15.40 -11.42
CA VAL A 308 -19.31 -16.00 -10.93
C VAL A 308 -19.55 -17.42 -10.41
N LEU A 309 -20.74 -17.70 -9.85
CA LEU A 309 -21.16 -19.05 -9.44
C LEU A 309 -21.22 -20.04 -10.62
N ASP A 310 -21.40 -19.55 -11.85
CA ASP A 310 -21.37 -20.38 -13.07
C ASP A 310 -19.94 -20.63 -13.59
N TRP A 311 -18.90 -20.15 -12.90
CA TRP A 311 -17.51 -20.40 -13.31
C TRP A 311 -17.07 -21.81 -12.92
N GLU A 312 -17.01 -22.72 -13.90
CA GLU A 312 -16.59 -24.12 -13.69
C GLU A 312 -15.06 -24.31 -13.71
N ARG A 313 -14.31 -23.30 -14.18
CA ARG A 313 -12.84 -23.32 -14.28
C ARG A 313 -12.27 -21.96 -13.88
N GLY A 314 -10.99 -21.96 -13.49
CA GLY A 314 -10.28 -20.76 -13.06
C GLY A 314 -9.41 -21.01 -11.84
N HIS A 315 -8.81 -19.94 -11.31
CA HIS A 315 -8.05 -19.96 -10.07
C HIS A 315 -8.68 -19.03 -9.05
N PHE A 316 -8.55 -19.37 -7.78
CA PHE A 316 -8.98 -18.53 -6.69
C PHE A 316 -7.84 -18.30 -5.69
N GLU A 317 -7.93 -17.16 -5.03
CA GLU A 317 -7.05 -16.76 -3.95
C GLU A 317 -7.87 -16.07 -2.87
N LEU A 318 -7.78 -16.58 -1.64
CA LEU A 318 -8.42 -16.02 -0.46
C LEU A 318 -7.38 -15.34 0.41
N VAL A 319 -7.59 -14.05 0.68
CA VAL A 319 -6.74 -13.22 1.52
C VAL A 319 -7.53 -12.76 2.74
N ALA A 320 -6.97 -12.91 3.95
CA ALA A 320 -7.58 -12.51 5.21
C ALA A 320 -7.46 -11.00 5.42
N GLY A 321 -8.50 -10.44 6.05
CA GLY A 321 -8.64 -9.00 6.24
C GLY A 321 -9.28 -8.30 5.04
N GLY A 322 -9.72 -7.08 5.26
CA GLY A 322 -10.45 -6.28 4.28
C GLY A 322 -10.57 -4.85 4.76
N ALA A 323 -10.88 -3.92 3.86
CA ALA A 323 -11.23 -2.56 4.24
C ALA A 323 -12.61 -2.54 4.94
N ASP A 324 -12.87 -1.50 5.75
CA ASP A 324 -14.24 -1.15 6.14
C ASP A 324 -15.03 -0.87 4.84
N ILE A 325 -15.85 -1.84 4.45
CA ILE A 325 -16.62 -1.85 3.21
C ILE A 325 -18.08 -1.79 3.63
N GLU A 326 -18.77 -0.73 3.24
CA GLU A 326 -20.22 -0.63 3.43
C GLU A 326 -20.91 -1.79 2.71
N PRO A 327 -21.73 -2.62 3.38
CA PRO A 327 -22.31 -3.82 2.79
C PRO A 327 -23.37 -3.47 1.72
N ASP A 328 -23.31 -4.19 0.60
CA ASP A 328 -24.24 -4.11 -0.54
C ASP A 328 -25.00 -5.44 -0.77
N LEU A 329 -24.71 -6.45 0.06
CA LEU A 329 -25.44 -7.69 0.19
C LEU A 329 -25.73 -7.91 1.68
N THR A 330 -26.93 -8.40 1.99
CA THR A 330 -27.39 -8.58 3.38
C THR A 330 -27.86 -10.00 3.68
N GLU A 331 -28.15 -10.75 2.63
CA GLU A 331 -28.61 -12.13 2.63
C GLU A 331 -27.51 -13.09 3.10
N SER A 332 -27.90 -14.26 3.63
CA SER A 332 -26.95 -15.32 3.97
C SER A 332 -26.39 -15.98 2.71
N VAL A 333 -25.22 -16.59 2.82
CA VAL A 333 -24.63 -17.36 1.71
C VAL A 333 -25.58 -18.48 1.29
N THR A 334 -26.20 -19.16 2.26
CA THR A 334 -27.20 -20.21 2.01
C THR A 334 -28.36 -19.70 1.15
N HIS A 335 -28.90 -18.51 1.44
CA HIS A 335 -29.98 -17.92 0.65
C HIS A 335 -29.55 -17.67 -0.80
N LEU A 336 -28.37 -17.09 -0.99
CA LEU A 336 -27.82 -16.76 -2.31
C LEU A 336 -27.54 -18.02 -3.15
N LEU A 337 -27.09 -19.11 -2.53
CA LEU A 337 -26.88 -20.40 -3.19
C LEU A 337 -28.21 -21.04 -3.63
N LEU A 338 -29.25 -21.00 -2.79
CA LEU A 338 -30.58 -21.48 -3.16
C LEU A 338 -31.20 -20.65 -4.29
N GLU A 339 -30.99 -19.32 -4.26
CA GLU A 339 -31.44 -18.43 -5.33
C GLU A 339 -30.74 -18.78 -6.66
N HIS A 340 -29.42 -19.00 -6.65
CA HIS A 340 -28.68 -19.44 -7.84
C HIS A 340 -29.20 -20.76 -8.40
N ALA A 341 -29.44 -21.75 -7.55
CA ALA A 341 -30.00 -23.04 -7.96
C ALA A 341 -31.37 -22.87 -8.63
N ARG A 342 -32.25 -22.03 -8.06
CA ARG A 342 -33.56 -21.70 -8.65
C ARG A 342 -33.42 -21.05 -10.03
N VAL A 343 -32.57 -20.03 -10.15
CA VAL A 343 -32.36 -19.30 -11.42
C VAL A 343 -31.75 -20.22 -12.49
N ARG A 344 -30.85 -21.12 -12.12
CA ARG A 344 -30.24 -22.10 -13.03
C ARG A 344 -31.26 -23.13 -13.53
N ASP A 345 -32.13 -23.64 -12.67
CA ASP A 345 -33.22 -24.56 -13.06
C ASP A 345 -34.24 -23.86 -13.98
N GLU A 346 -34.62 -22.63 -13.67
CA GLU A 346 -35.51 -21.83 -14.53
C GLU A 346 -34.93 -21.55 -15.93
N ARG A 347 -33.60 -21.34 -16.03
CA ARG A 347 -32.91 -21.24 -17.33
C ARG A 347 -32.88 -22.58 -18.06
N GLY A 348 -32.60 -23.68 -17.36
CA GLY A 348 -32.60 -25.02 -17.94
C GLY A 348 -33.96 -25.44 -18.52
N ARG A 349 -35.06 -25.07 -17.85
CA ARG A 349 -36.43 -25.32 -18.32
C ARG A 349 -36.87 -24.43 -19.50
N ARG A 350 -36.18 -23.31 -19.74
CA ARG A 350 -36.45 -22.38 -20.87
C ARG A 350 -35.59 -22.68 -22.11
N SER A 351 -34.68 -23.65 -22.05
CA SER A 351 -33.85 -24.09 -23.18
C SER A 351 -34.06 -25.55 -23.63
N PRO A 352 -35.29 -26.08 -23.78
CA PRO A 352 -35.56 -27.09 -24.78
C PRO A 352 -36.05 -26.39 -26.06
N GLU A 353 -35.40 -26.68 -27.20
CA GLU A 353 -35.67 -26.16 -28.56
C GLU A 353 -34.86 -24.92 -28.99
N ALA A 354 -33.61 -25.18 -29.40
CA ALA A 354 -33.02 -24.63 -30.62
C ALA A 354 -31.98 -25.61 -31.18
#